data_AF-A0A830GDM4-F1
#
_entry.id   AF-A0A830GDM4-F1
#
_cell.length_a   1.000
_cell.length_b   1.000
_cell.length_c   1.000
_cell.angle_alpha   90.00
_cell.angle_beta   90.00
_cell.angle_gamma   90.00
#
_symmetry.space_group_name_H-M   'P 1'
#
loop_
_entity.id
_entity.type
_entity.pdbx_description
1 polymer ?
#
loop_
_entity_poly.entity_id
_entity_poly.type
_entity_poly.pdbx_seq_one_letter_code
_entity_poly.pdbx_strand_id
1 'polypeptide(L)'
;MVAFTLIEGVRMAGYALATLGMLLVFLEFFQQPSYVSYDPEFENYTVDISPRAVREHTWIGRIGALCAAAGFAVEFLAFFL
;
A
#
# COMPACT_ATOMS: atom_id res chain seq x y z
N MET A 1 20.33 20.38 -20.94
CA MET A 1 20.72 19.13 -20.22
C MET A 1 20.21 19.11 -18.78
N VAL A 2 20.45 20.14 -17.95
CA VAL A 2 20.02 20.14 -16.53
C VAL A 2 18.51 19.97 -16.32
N ALA A 3 17.66 20.65 -17.10
CA ALA A 3 16.21 20.52 -16.99
C ALA A 3 15.71 19.10 -17.30
N PHE A 4 16.25 18.48 -18.35
CA PHE A 4 15.93 17.09 -18.73
C PHE A 4 16.30 16.09 -17.63
N THR A 5 17.51 16.21 -17.04
CA THR A 5 17.93 15.34 -15.94
C THR A 5 17.08 15.51 -14.69
N LEU A 6 16.57 16.72 -14.44
CA LEU A 6 15.67 16.99 -13.32
C LEU A 6 14.32 16.29 -13.53
N ILE A 7 13.71 16.45 -14.72
CA ILE A 7 12.42 15.83 -15.06
C ILE A 7 12.52 14.31 -14.96
N GLU A 8 13.59 13.72 -15.50
CA GLU A 8 13.78 12.27 -15.42
C GLU A 8 13.98 11.79 -13.97
N GLY A 9 14.67 12.58 -13.14
CA GLY A 9 14.80 12.29 -11.71
C GLY A 9 13.45 12.32 -10.98
N VAL A 10 12.58 13.27 -11.31
CA VAL A 10 11.21 13.35 -10.76
C VAL A 10 10.39 12.14 -11.18
N ARG A 11 10.50 11.69 -12.44
CA ARG A 11 9.84 10.46 -12.92
C ARG A 11 10.36 9.21 -12.21
N MET A 12 11.66 9.06 -12.06
CA MET A 12 12.19 7.90 -11.31
C MET A 12 11.71 7.89 -9.86
N ALA A 13 11.60 9.06 -9.22
CA ALA A 13 11.04 9.18 -7.87
C ALA A 13 9.54 8.83 -7.82
N GLY A 14 8.76 9.29 -8.80
CA GLY A 14 7.34 8.96 -8.95
C GLY A 14 7.11 7.46 -9.10
N TYR A 15 7.83 6.81 -10.03
CA TYR A 15 7.79 5.36 -10.20
C TYR A 15 8.19 4.59 -8.94
N ALA A 16 9.27 4.99 -8.26
CA ALA A 16 9.71 4.33 -7.04
C ALA A 16 8.65 4.43 -5.93
N LEU A 17 8.09 5.62 -5.71
CA LEU A 17 7.07 5.86 -4.70
C LEU A 17 5.78 5.09 -5.01
N ALA A 18 5.35 5.09 -6.28
CA ALA A 18 4.18 4.34 -6.72
C ALA A 18 4.36 2.82 -6.53
N THR A 19 5.53 2.30 -6.92
CA THR A 19 5.85 0.87 -6.81
C THR A 19 5.89 0.41 -5.35
N LEU A 20 6.59 1.16 -4.49
CA LEU A 20 6.64 0.86 -3.06
C LEU A 20 5.25 0.97 -2.41
N GLY A 21 4.46 1.98 -2.80
CA GLY A 21 3.08 2.12 -2.33
C GLY A 21 2.21 0.92 -2.71
N MET A 22 2.27 0.51 -3.97
CA MET A 22 1.52 -0.66 -4.45
C MET A 22 2.01 -1.98 -3.83
N LEU A 23 3.29 -2.10 -3.50
CA LEU A 23 3.80 -3.26 -2.77
C LEU A 23 3.20 -3.34 -1.36
N LEU A 24 3.07 -2.21 -0.65
CA LEU A 24 2.43 -2.18 0.67
C LEU A 24 0.93 -2.50 0.59
N VAL A 25 0.25 -2.02 -0.45
CA VAL A 25 -1.15 -2.40 -0.75
C VAL A 25 -1.24 -3.89 -1.05
N PHE A 26 -0.32 -4.44 -1.84
CA PHE A 26 -0.26 -5.87 -2.10
C PHE A 26 -0.11 -6.66 -0.80
N LEU A 27 0.82 -6.29 0.08
CA LEU A 27 1.01 -6.96 1.36
C LEU A 27 -0.26 -6.95 2.24
N GLU A 28 -1.01 -5.84 2.25
CA GLU A 28 -2.29 -5.74 2.96
C GLU A 28 -3.28 -6.84 2.52
N PHE A 29 -3.35 -7.17 1.22
CA PHE A 29 -4.28 -8.20 0.72
C PHE A 29 -3.96 -9.61 1.21
N PHE A 30 -2.71 -9.89 1.61
CA PHE A 30 -2.31 -11.20 2.12
C PHE A 30 -2.33 -11.26 3.65
N GLN A 31 -2.74 -10.18 4.33
CA GLN A 31 -2.87 -10.21 5.79
C GLN A 31 -4.12 -10.97 6.20
N GLN A 32 -3.96 -11.79 7.25
CA GLN A 32 -5.08 -12.47 7.88
C GLN A 32 -6.02 -11.43 8.51
N PRO A 33 -7.33 -11.50 8.21
CA PRO A 33 -8.28 -10.58 8.80
C PRO A 33 -8.30 -10.67 10.33
N SER A 34 -8.43 -9.53 11.00
CA SER A 34 -8.42 -9.44 12.47
C SER A 34 -9.48 -10.28 13.18
N TYR A 35 -10.57 -10.62 12.50
CA TYR A 35 -11.67 -11.42 13.03
C TYR A 35 -11.50 -12.94 12.82
N VAL A 36 -10.41 -13.38 12.16
CA VAL A 36 -10.09 -14.80 11.98
C VAL A 36 -8.84 -15.13 12.80
N SER A 37 -8.96 -16.08 13.73
CA SER A 37 -7.82 -16.64 14.46
C SER A 37 -7.64 -18.11 14.09
N TYR A 38 -6.40 -18.52 13.83
CA TYR A 38 -6.06 -19.92 13.61
C TYR A 38 -5.53 -20.52 14.91
N ASP A 39 -6.14 -21.61 15.35
CA ASP A 39 -5.69 -22.39 16.50
C ASP A 39 -4.88 -23.60 16.01
N PRO A 40 -3.55 -23.60 16.17
CA PRO A 40 -2.70 -24.69 15.70
C PRO A 40 -2.82 -25.97 16.54
N GLU A 41 -3.37 -25.90 17.76
CA GLU A 41 -3.54 -27.06 18.63
C GLU A 41 -4.70 -27.96 18.17
N PHE A 42 -5.74 -27.33 17.62
CA PHE A 42 -6.95 -28.01 17.15
C PHE A 42 -7.16 -27.94 15.64
N GLU A 43 -6.20 -27.38 14.91
CA GLU A 43 -6.28 -27.10 13.46
C GLU A 43 -7.58 -26.41 13.05
N ASN A 44 -8.09 -25.52 13.92
CA ASN A 44 -9.39 -24.86 13.74
C ASN A 44 -9.23 -23.38 13.39
N TYR A 45 -10.24 -22.85 12.70
CA TYR A 45 -10.40 -21.41 12.50
C TYR A 45 -11.58 -20.92 13.34
N THR A 46 -11.32 -19.93 14.18
CA THR A 46 -12.36 -19.26 14.98
C THR A 46 -12.62 -17.88 14.40
N VAL A 47 -13.90 -17.56 14.21
CA VAL A 47 -14.35 -16.25 13.73
C VAL A 47 -14.96 -15.47 14.89
N ASP A 48 -14.33 -14.37 15.29
CA ASP A 48 -14.83 -13.45 16.32
C ASP A 48 -15.39 -12.18 15.67
N ILE A 49 -16.71 -12.13 15.53
CA ILE A 49 -17.42 -10.99 14.96
C ILE A 49 -17.79 -10.01 16.09
N SER A 50 -16.79 -9.29 16.57
CA SER A 50 -16.98 -8.11 17.42
C SER A 50 -16.95 -6.85 16.54
N PRO A 51 -18.08 -6.13 16.32
CA PRO A 51 -18.12 -4.96 15.45
C PRO A 51 -17.16 -3.82 15.85
N ARG A 52 -16.72 -3.82 17.12
CA ARG A 52 -15.73 -2.84 17.64
C ARG A 52 -14.28 -3.24 17.39
N ALA A 53 -14.02 -4.52 17.10
CA ALA A 53 -12.68 -5.07 16.90
C ALA A 53 -12.35 -5.35 15.42
N VAL A 54 -13.35 -5.35 14.53
CA VAL A 54 -13.14 -5.55 13.09
C VAL A 54 -12.32 -4.40 12.53
N ARG A 55 -11.11 -4.71 12.07
CA ARG A 55 -10.24 -3.80 11.34
C ARG A 55 -10.10 -4.31 9.91
N GLU A 56 -10.76 -3.63 8.97
CA GLU A 56 -10.77 -4.00 7.55
C GLU A 56 -9.46 -3.67 6.83
N HIS A 57 -8.84 -2.54 7.17
CA HIS A 57 -7.57 -2.12 6.59
C HIS A 57 -6.59 -1.67 7.66
N THR A 58 -5.39 -2.23 7.63
CA THR A 58 -4.29 -1.84 8.51
C THR A 58 -3.61 -0.55 8.03
N TRP A 59 -2.67 -0.06 8.84
CA TRP A 59 -1.87 1.10 8.46
C TRP A 59 -0.97 0.82 7.24
N ILE A 60 -0.57 -0.43 6.98
CA ILE A 60 0.31 -0.74 5.85
C ILE A 60 -0.42 -0.48 4.52
N GLY A 61 -1.65 -0.96 4.38
CA GLY A 61 -2.48 -0.70 3.20
C GLY A 61 -2.80 0.79 3.03
N ARG A 62 -3.11 1.49 4.13
CA ARG A 62 -3.42 2.94 4.09
C ARG A 62 -2.23 3.78 3.63
N ILE A 63 -1.05 3.53 4.19
CA ILE A 63 0.19 4.22 3.80
C ILE A 63 0.57 3.82 2.38
N GLY A 64 0.42 2.55 2.02
CA GLY A 64 0.65 2.04 0.67
C GLY A 64 -0.18 2.76 -0.37
N ALA A 65 -1.49 2.87 -0.15
CA ALA A 65 -2.41 3.55 -1.05
C ALA A 65 -2.06 5.05 -1.18
N LEU A 66 -1.69 5.70 -0.09
CA LEU A 66 -1.24 7.10 -0.11
C LEU A 66 0.04 7.27 -0.94
N CYS A 67 1.03 6.39 -0.75
CA CYS A 67 2.27 6.40 -1.55
C CYS A 67 1.98 6.12 -3.03
N ALA A 68 1.11 5.16 -3.34
CA ALA A 68 0.71 4.86 -4.72
C ALA A 68 0.09 6.09 -5.40
N ALA A 69 -0.86 6.74 -4.73
CA ALA A 69 -1.50 7.96 -5.21
C ALA A 69 -0.52 9.13 -5.35
N ALA A 70 0.38 9.31 -4.38
CA ALA A 70 1.41 10.36 -4.43
C ALA A 70 2.40 10.14 -5.57
N GLY A 71 2.85 8.90 -5.80
CA GLY A 71 3.73 8.56 -6.93
C GLY A 71 3.06 8.84 -8.27
N PHE A 72 1.78 8.49 -8.41
CA PHE A 72 0.99 8.86 -9.59
C PHE A 72 0.87 10.38 -9.77
N ALA A 73 0.62 11.13 -8.70
CA ALA A 73 0.54 12.59 -8.77
C ALA A 73 1.87 13.23 -9.20
N VAL A 74 3.00 12.68 -8.74
CA VAL A 74 4.34 13.09 -9.17
C VAL A 74 4.56 12.82 -10.66
N GLU A 75 4.20 11.63 -11.15
CA GLU A 75 4.25 11.31 -12.59
C GLU A 75 3.37 12.25 -13.41
N PHE A 76 2.16 12.54 -12.92
CA PHE A 76 1.25 13.46 -13.58
C PHE A 76 1.85 14.86 -13.70
N LEU A 77 2.48 15.38 -12.65
CA LEU A 77 3.17 16.68 -12.72
C LEU A 77 4.36 16.65 -13.67
N ALA A 78 5.17 15.58 -13.63
CA ALA A 78 6.33 15.43 -14.52
C ALA A 78 5.94 15.35 -16.00
N PHE A 79 4.73 14.89 -16.32
CA PHE A 79 4.20 14.88 -17.69
C PHE A 79 3.98 16.29 -18.26
N PHE A 80 3.68 17.29 -17.41
CA PHE A 80 3.43 18.68 -17.83
C PHE A 80 4.62 19.62 -17.65
N LEU A 81 5.77 19.12 -17.15
CA LEU A 81 7.01 19.87 -16.96
C LEU A 81 8.00 19.62 -18.12
#